data_AF-A0A941SJL3-F1
#
_entry.id   AF-A0A941SJL3-F1
#
_cell.length_a   1.000
_cell.length_b   1.000
_cell.length_c   1.000
_cell.angle_alpha   90.00
_cell.angle_beta   90.00
_cell.angle_gamma   90.00
#
_symmetry.space_group_name_H-M   'P 1'
#
loop_
_entity.id
_entity.type
_entity.pdbx_description
1 polymer ?
#
loop_
_entity_poly.entity_id
_entity_poly.type
_entity_poly.pdbx_seq_one_letter_code
_entity_poly.pdbx_strand_id
1 'polypeptide(L)'
;KFKQPASRFALTGVFVAQTAGGVRVAVTGAGNGVFRHQGLEAALAKSFTPEAAAAVKIDAADLNSDIHGSAAYRANLISVLTQRAVARALGKS
;
A
#
# COMPACT_ATOMS: atom_id res chain seq x y z
N LYS A 1 -7.51 5.15 5.11
CA LYS A 1 -7.03 6.44 4.59
C LYS A 1 -6.81 7.39 5.76
N PHE A 2 -5.56 7.79 6.03
CA PHE A 2 -5.27 8.87 6.98
C PHE A 2 -5.60 10.23 6.34
N LYS A 3 -6.10 11.18 7.14
CA LYS A 3 -6.53 12.51 6.69
C LYS A 3 -5.49 13.56 7.11
N GLN A 4 -5.06 14.40 6.17
CA GLN A 4 -4.19 15.57 6.41
C GLN A 4 -5.05 16.84 6.63
N PRO A 5 -4.78 17.70 7.64
CA PRO A 5 -5.64 18.82 8.02
C PRO A 5 -5.71 19.99 7.03
N ALA A 6 -4.75 20.16 6.10
CA ALA A 6 -4.69 21.33 5.22
C ALA A 6 -5.15 21.10 3.77
N SER A 7 -5.26 19.86 3.25
CA SER A 7 -5.61 19.64 1.83
C SER A 7 -6.58 18.50 1.54
N ARG A 8 -6.98 17.66 2.50
CA ARG A 8 -7.86 16.48 2.31
C ARG A 8 -7.37 15.43 1.28
N PHE A 9 -6.21 15.60 0.62
CA PHE A 9 -5.63 14.59 -0.27
C PHE A 9 -5.03 13.42 0.54
N ALA A 10 -5.17 12.19 0.02
CA ALA A 10 -4.51 11.04 0.61
C ALA A 10 -3.00 11.17 0.33
N LEU A 11 -2.17 11.25 1.37
CA LEU A 11 -0.72 11.14 1.20
C LEU A 11 -0.34 9.83 0.49
N THR A 12 -0.96 8.73 0.93
CA THR A 12 -0.91 7.43 0.26
C THR A 12 -2.21 6.67 0.53
N GLY A 13 -2.70 5.93 -0.46
CA GLY A 13 -3.80 4.97 -0.34
C GLY A 13 -3.39 3.61 -0.88
N VAL A 14 -3.90 2.53 -0.28
CA VAL A 14 -3.74 1.17 -0.78
C VAL A 14 -5.09 0.49 -0.84
N PHE A 15 -5.35 -0.19 -1.94
CA PHE A 15 -6.48 -1.09 -2.12
C PHE A 15 -5.95 -2.49 -2.41
N VAL A 16 -6.49 -3.49 -1.72
CA VAL A 16 -6.13 -4.90 -1.88
C VAL A 16 -7.40 -5.68 -2.20
N ALA A 17 -7.33 -6.55 -3.21
CA ALA A 17 -8.41 -7.48 -3.54
C ALA A 17 -7.82 -8.88 -3.78
N GLN A 18 -8.49 -9.90 -3.24
CA GLN A 18 -8.29 -11.30 -3.59
C GLN A 18 -9.50 -11.75 -4.40
N THR A 19 -9.26 -12.16 -5.64
CA THR A 19 -10.32 -12.57 -6.59
C THR A 19 -9.99 -13.94 -7.18
N ALA A 20 -10.91 -14.54 -7.94
CA ALA A 20 -10.64 -15.75 -8.71
C ALA A 20 -9.48 -15.57 -9.71
N GLY A 21 -9.24 -14.33 -10.19
CA GLY A 21 -8.12 -13.98 -11.07
C GLY A 21 -6.81 -13.64 -10.32
N GLY A 22 -6.74 -13.89 -9.01
CA GLY A 22 -5.57 -13.65 -8.17
C GLY A 22 -5.65 -12.36 -7.33
N VAL A 23 -4.54 -12.05 -6.67
CA VAL A 23 -4.40 -10.89 -5.79
C VAL A 23 -3.98 -9.64 -6.56
N ARG A 24 -4.60 -8.51 -6.25
CA ARG A 24 -4.26 -7.19 -6.79
C ARG A 24 -3.99 -6.21 -5.66
N VAL A 25 -2.93 -5.41 -5.81
CA VAL A 25 -2.54 -4.36 -4.85
C VAL A 25 -2.33 -3.06 -5.61
N ALA A 26 -3.26 -2.12 -5.47
CA ALA A 26 -3.21 -0.81 -6.10
C ALA A 26 -2.80 0.25 -5.08
N VAL A 27 -1.79 1.05 -5.43
CA VAL A 27 -1.24 2.13 -4.61
C VAL A 27 -1.57 3.47 -5.26
N THR A 28 -2.06 4.42 -4.46
CA THR A 28 -2.44 5.77 -4.89
C THR A 28 -1.72 6.83 -4.08
N GLY A 29 -1.40 7.96 -4.69
CA GLY A 29 -0.77 9.10 -4.02
C GLY A 29 0.72 8.93 -3.69
N ALA A 30 1.34 7.79 -3.98
CA ALA A 30 2.75 7.55 -3.62
C ALA A 30 3.77 7.84 -4.74
N GLY A 31 3.35 7.80 -6.01
CA GLY A 31 4.20 8.05 -7.18
C GLY A 31 3.47 8.89 -8.24
N ASN A 32 3.94 8.83 -9.49
CA ASN A 32 3.30 9.53 -10.61
C ASN A 32 2.01 8.80 -11.05
N GLY A 33 0.94 8.97 -10.27
CA GLY A 33 -0.34 8.33 -10.49
C GLY A 33 -0.56 7.05 -9.69
N VAL A 34 -1.55 6.26 -10.13
CA VAL A 34 -1.91 4.97 -9.52
C VAL A 34 -1.06 3.88 -10.16
N PHE A 35 -0.48 3.01 -9.34
CA PHE A 35 0.30 1.87 -9.83
C PHE A 35 -0.04 0.59 -9.07
N ARG A 36 0.32 -0.54 -9.67
CA ARG A 36 0.21 -1.86 -9.05
C ARG A 36 1.54 -2.29 -8.47
N HIS A 37 1.53 -2.80 -7.26
CA HIS A 37 2.76 -3.25 -6.60
C HIS A 37 2.95 -4.76 -6.76
N GLN A 38 3.70 -5.16 -7.79
CA GLN A 38 3.89 -6.57 -8.15
C GLN A 38 4.50 -7.42 -7.02
N GLY A 39 5.47 -6.88 -6.26
CA GLY A 39 6.06 -7.60 -5.12
C GLY A 39 5.05 -7.94 -4.01
N LEU A 40 4.12 -7.03 -3.72
CA LEU A 40 3.05 -7.24 -2.76
C LEU A 40 2.00 -8.22 -3.31
N GLU A 41 1.66 -8.13 -4.59
CA GLU A 41 0.78 -9.10 -5.24
C GLU A 41 1.36 -10.52 -5.17
N ALA A 42 2.66 -10.69 -5.46
CA ALA A 42 3.32 -11.99 -5.41
C ALA A 42 3.39 -12.57 -3.98
N ALA A 43 3.68 -11.74 -2.97
CA ALA A 43 3.71 -12.17 -1.59
C ALA A 43 2.32 -12.59 -1.08
N LEU A 44 1.31 -11.75 -1.35
CA LEU A 44 -0.06 -12.00 -0.92
C LEU A 44 -0.75 -13.12 -1.69
N ALA A 45 -0.33 -13.40 -2.92
CA ALA A 45 -0.78 -14.58 -3.66
C ALA A 45 -0.30 -15.90 -3.01
N LYS A 46 0.87 -15.88 -2.35
CA LYS A 46 1.38 -17.06 -1.61
C LYS A 46 0.72 -17.19 -0.24
N SER A 47 0.54 -16.08 0.46
CA SER A 47 -0.10 -16.04 1.78
C SER A 47 -0.83 -14.72 1.93
N PHE A 48 -2.16 -14.76 1.92
CA PHE A 48 -2.99 -13.57 2.03
C PHE A 48 -3.13 -13.13 3.50
N THR A 49 -2.02 -12.70 4.12
CA THR A 49 -1.98 -12.27 5.53
C THR A 49 -1.24 -10.94 5.70
N PRO A 50 -1.50 -10.19 6.80
CA PRO A 50 -0.78 -8.95 7.08
C PRO A 50 0.74 -9.16 7.19
N GLU A 51 1.19 -10.28 7.75
CA GLU A 51 2.60 -10.59 7.94
C GLU A 51 3.31 -10.77 6.59
N ALA A 52 2.65 -11.41 5.62
CA ALA A 52 3.16 -11.55 4.26
C ALA A 52 3.33 -10.18 3.57
N ALA A 53 2.41 -9.24 3.80
CA ALA A 53 2.56 -7.86 3.32
C ALA A 53 3.71 -7.12 4.04
N ALA A 54 3.88 -7.33 5.34
CA ALA A 54 4.93 -6.69 6.15
C ALA A 54 6.35 -7.13 5.73
N ALA A 55 6.50 -8.37 5.26
CA ALA A 55 7.78 -8.93 4.81
C ALA A 55 8.27 -8.35 3.47
N VAL A 56 7.41 -7.64 2.73
CA VAL A 56 7.80 -7.05 1.44
C VAL A 56 8.48 -5.70 1.65
N LYS A 57 9.74 -5.61 1.21
CA LYS A 57 10.44 -4.33 1.12
C LYS A 57 9.84 -3.49 -0.01
N ILE A 58 9.41 -2.28 0.34
CA ILE A 58 8.92 -1.30 -0.63
C ILE A 58 10.09 -0.43 -1.05
N ASP A 59 10.40 -0.41 -2.34
CA ASP A 59 11.40 0.51 -2.88
C ASP A 59 10.86 1.94 -2.89
N ALA A 60 11.69 2.88 -2.44
CA ALA A 60 11.38 4.29 -2.39
C ALA A 60 11.89 5.05 -3.63
N ALA A 61 12.72 4.44 -4.48
CA ALA A 61 13.36 5.11 -5.61
C ALA A 61 12.35 5.77 -6.57
N ASP A 62 11.21 5.11 -6.82
CA ASP A 62 10.17 5.59 -7.73
C ASP A 62 9.03 6.34 -7.02
N LEU A 63 9.18 6.64 -5.73
CA LEU A 63 8.16 7.34 -4.94
C LEU A 63 8.42 8.84 -4.88
N ASN A 64 7.34 9.60 -4.84
CA ASN A 64 7.41 11.06 -4.76
C ASN A 64 7.94 11.50 -3.38
N SER A 65 8.76 12.54 -3.39
CA SER A 65 9.21 13.24 -2.19
C SER A 65 8.86 14.72 -2.33
N ASP A 66 8.09 15.26 -1.39
CA ASP A 66 7.69 16.67 -1.37
C ASP A 66 7.63 17.21 0.06
N ILE A 67 7.22 18.47 0.22
CA ILE A 67 7.06 19.15 1.51
C ILE A 67 6.06 18.45 2.46
N HIS A 68 5.25 17.52 1.97
CA HIS A 68 4.25 16.80 2.75
C HIS A 68 4.71 15.40 3.16
N GLY A 69 5.78 14.86 2.57
CA GLY A 69 6.34 13.58 2.97
C GLY A 69 7.45 13.09 2.04
N SER A 70 8.46 12.47 2.63
CA SER A 70 9.57 11.86 1.91
C SER A 70 9.15 10.56 1.20
N ALA A 71 9.92 10.18 0.17
CA ALA A 71 9.75 8.90 -0.51
C ALA A 71 9.81 7.70 0.47
N ALA A 72 10.74 7.73 1.42
CA ALA A 72 10.86 6.71 2.46
C ALA A 72 9.62 6.66 3.38
N TYR A 73 9.04 7.81 3.72
CA TYR A 73 7.80 7.86 4.49
C TYR A 73 6.63 7.26 3.70
N ARG A 74 6.54 7.53 2.40
CA ARG A 74 5.52 6.92 1.51
C ARG A 74 5.70 5.41 1.38
N ALA A 75 6.94 4.93 1.24
CA ALA A 75 7.24 3.50 1.23
C ALA A 75 6.76 2.80 2.51
N ASN A 76 7.02 3.41 3.67
CA ASN A 76 6.52 2.91 4.95
C ASN A 76 4.97 2.92 5.01
N LEU A 77 4.34 4.00 4.54
CA LEU A 77 2.88 4.09 4.47
C LEU A 77 2.27 2.99 3.57
N ILE A 78 2.89 2.67 2.42
CA ILE A 78 2.45 1.57 1.55
C ILE A 78 2.44 0.26 2.34
N SER A 79 3.54 -0.06 3.04
CA SER A 79 3.62 -1.29 3.85
C SER A 79 2.51 -1.35 4.90
N VAL A 80 2.41 -0.31 5.75
CA VAL A 80 1.41 -0.27 6.84
C VAL A 80 -0.03 -0.29 6.33
N LEU A 81 -0.33 0.45 5.25
CA LEU A 81 -1.68 0.48 4.69
C LEU A 81 -2.06 -0.84 4.02
N THR A 82 -1.10 -1.53 3.40
CA THR A 82 -1.34 -2.87 2.84
C THR A 82 -1.69 -3.87 3.92
N GLN A 83 -0.93 -3.91 5.02
CA GLN A 83 -1.21 -4.78 6.17
C GLN A 83 -2.63 -4.55 6.71
N ARG A 84 -3.01 -3.28 6.90
CA ARG A 84 -4.35 -2.92 7.38
C ARG A 84 -5.45 -3.28 6.39
N ALA A 85 -5.20 -3.12 5.09
CA ALA A 85 -6.15 -3.49 4.05
C ALA A 85 -6.39 -5.01 4.05
N VAL A 86 -5.32 -5.82 4.18
CA VAL A 86 -5.42 -7.28 4.29
C VAL A 86 -6.16 -7.69 5.57
N ALA A 87 -5.82 -7.11 6.71
CA ALA A 87 -6.51 -7.40 7.98
C ALA A 87 -8.03 -7.15 7.88
N ARG A 88 -8.41 -6.01 7.28
CA ARG A 88 -9.82 -5.68 7.03
C ARG A 88 -10.48 -6.64 6.04
N ALA A 89 -9.79 -7.03 4.97
CA ALA A 89 -10.31 -7.99 4.00
C ALA A 89 -10.55 -9.37 4.64
N LEU A 90 -9.76 -9.74 5.65
CA LEU A 90 -9.93 -10.96 6.44
C LEU A 90 -10.97 -10.85 7.56
N GLY A 91 -11.62 -9.69 7.75
CA GLY A 91 -12.57 -9.46 8.83
C GLY A 91 -11.95 -9.35 10.22
N LYS A 92 -10.63 -9.16 10.32
CA LYS A 92 -9.91 -8.95 11.58
C LYS A 92 -9.84 -7.45 11.85
N SER A 93 -10.76 -6.95 12.67
CA SER A 93 -10.83 -5.55 13.11
C SER A 93 -10.27 -5.36 14.52
#